data_AF-A0A957PNW2-F1
#
_entry.id   AF-A0A957PNW2-F1
#
_cell.length_a   1.000
_cell.length_b   1.000
_cell.length_c   1.000
_cell.angle_alpha   90.00
_cell.angle_beta   90.00
_cell.angle_gamma   90.00
#
_symmetry.space_group_name_H-M   'P 1'
#
loop_
_entity.id
_entity.type
_entity.pdbx_description
1 polymer ?
#
loop_
_entity_poly.entity_id
_entity_poly.type
_entity_poly.pdbx_seq_one_letter_code
_entity_poly.pdbx_strand_id
1 'polypeptide(L)'
;MPTKTTKKTPAKRQKTTTKEKGKSIPLPEEDAVWTYRGYRAKTSEFITAMVHLFRAEVQRANVWRQRLDTTTNWAVVATGAALSVSFSQPNVHHGVIILNTLLVTWFLFIEARRYRYYELWSYRVRLMETDFYAPMLVPPFHPSPEWAESLAENLLAPRFPISMWEAFGRRLRRNYLWIYLILGISWCGKIFLFPAPVTSLSEFMQRAAVGSIPGYFMIGMGAVYHLFLLLIAVGTVGMTKATGEILPRFGVDQEGTEQPIKNSNDKRSWFSSRHRRKQYLALIITDKKESVSGRILADMHRGVTALQGKGMYTGKEHSVLICAVTMTEVHNLKSAVGREDPKAFVIVSPAQEILGHGFNPLMEE
;
A
#
# COMPACT_ATOMS: atom_id res chain seq x y z
N MET A 1 -43.76 71.07 -15.19
CA MET A 1 -45.16 70.77 -14.77
C MET A 1 -46.10 71.40 -15.79
N PRO A 2 -47.34 70.90 -15.98
CA PRO A 2 -47.89 69.57 -15.65
C PRO A 2 -47.70 68.64 -16.87
N THR A 3 -48.43 67.55 -17.20
CA THR A 3 -49.61 66.89 -16.58
C THR A 3 -49.46 65.34 -16.68
N LYS A 4 -50.56 64.58 -16.55
CA LYS A 4 -50.63 63.12 -16.43
C LYS A 4 -51.21 62.38 -17.66
N THR A 5 -50.73 61.15 -17.84
CA THR A 5 -51.45 59.92 -18.26
C THR A 5 -52.07 59.73 -19.66
N THR A 6 -51.70 58.62 -20.30
CA THR A 6 -52.66 57.61 -20.81
C THR A 6 -52.02 56.22 -20.86
N LYS A 7 -52.80 55.15 -20.66
CA LYS A 7 -52.34 53.75 -20.78
C LYS A 7 -52.42 53.29 -22.25
N LYS A 8 -51.47 52.46 -22.71
CA LYS A 8 -51.69 51.53 -23.83
C LYS A 8 -51.10 50.15 -23.54
N THR A 9 -51.93 49.13 -23.77
CA THR A 9 -51.62 47.70 -23.60
C THR A 9 -50.79 47.18 -24.78
N PRO A 10 -49.79 46.30 -24.60
CA PRO A 10 -49.13 45.63 -25.71
C PRO A 10 -50.09 44.66 -26.43
N ALA A 11 -50.10 44.67 -27.76
CA ALA A 11 -50.99 43.83 -28.55
C ALA A 11 -50.54 42.36 -28.59
N LYS A 12 -51.48 41.42 -28.46
CA LYS A 12 -51.24 40.01 -28.76
C LYS A 12 -50.97 39.85 -30.26
N ARG A 13 -49.76 39.44 -30.65
CA ARG A 13 -49.50 38.90 -31.99
C ARG A 13 -49.60 37.37 -31.91
N GLN A 14 -50.59 36.79 -32.58
CA GLN A 14 -50.80 35.34 -32.59
C GLN A 14 -49.79 34.61 -33.49
N LYS A 15 -49.67 33.31 -33.25
CA LYS A 15 -48.70 32.39 -33.89
C LYS A 15 -48.96 32.25 -35.39
N THR A 16 -47.91 32.01 -36.15
CA THR A 16 -47.97 31.12 -37.31
C THR A 16 -46.69 30.28 -37.37
N THR A 17 -46.88 28.98 -37.59
CA THR A 17 -45.96 27.94 -38.10
C THR A 17 -44.51 28.35 -38.43
N THR A 18 -43.51 27.57 -38.03
CA THR A 18 -43.31 26.20 -38.56
C THR A 18 -42.85 25.18 -37.50
N LYS A 19 -43.26 23.92 -37.65
CA LYS A 19 -42.64 22.77 -36.95
C LYS A 19 -41.46 22.26 -37.79
N GLU A 20 -40.23 22.57 -37.42
CA GLU A 20 -39.11 21.73 -37.86
C GLU A 20 -39.09 20.42 -37.07
N LYS A 21 -38.77 19.32 -37.74
CA LYS A 21 -38.64 18.00 -37.11
C LYS A 21 -37.31 17.95 -36.37
N GLY A 22 -37.29 17.37 -35.17
CA GLY A 22 -36.11 17.35 -34.33
C GLY A 22 -34.92 16.64 -34.98
N LYS A 23 -33.85 17.39 -35.24
CA LYS A 23 -32.50 16.87 -34.98
C LYS A 23 -32.26 17.03 -33.49
N SER A 24 -32.10 15.90 -32.79
CA SER A 24 -31.49 15.93 -31.46
C SER A 24 -30.04 16.38 -31.62
N ILE A 25 -29.74 17.62 -31.21
CA ILE A 25 -28.36 18.10 -31.07
C ILE A 25 -27.69 17.15 -30.06
N PRO A 26 -26.60 16.43 -30.42
CA PRO A 26 -25.82 15.71 -29.44
C PRO A 26 -25.25 16.73 -28.45
N LEU A 27 -25.54 16.56 -27.16
CA LEU A 27 -24.84 17.31 -26.12
C LEU A 27 -23.34 16.91 -26.18
N PRO A 28 -22.41 17.83 -25.93
CA PRO A 28 -20.98 17.61 -26.18
C PRO A 28 -20.45 16.38 -25.42
N GLU A 29 -19.64 15.56 -26.09
CA GLU A 29 -19.17 14.27 -25.56
C GLU A 29 -18.00 14.40 -24.56
N GLU A 30 -17.52 15.62 -24.29
CA GLU A 30 -16.19 15.91 -23.75
C GLU A 30 -16.03 15.71 -22.22
N ASP A 31 -17.13 15.73 -21.44
CA ASP A 31 -17.10 15.67 -19.96
C ASP A 31 -16.95 14.24 -19.36
N ALA A 32 -16.86 13.19 -20.18
CA ALA A 32 -16.98 11.80 -19.74
C ALA A 32 -15.66 11.15 -19.31
N VAL A 33 -15.26 11.33 -18.05
CA VAL A 33 -13.98 10.86 -17.48
C VAL A 33 -13.91 9.33 -17.27
N TRP A 34 -15.05 8.64 -17.14
CA TRP A 34 -15.09 7.18 -16.94
C TRP A 34 -16.27 6.53 -17.66
N THR A 35 -16.08 5.31 -18.16
CA THR A 35 -17.17 4.51 -18.77
C THR A 35 -17.11 3.04 -18.37
N TYR A 36 -18.27 2.40 -18.22
CA TYR A 36 -18.40 0.99 -17.87
C TYR A 36 -19.76 0.44 -18.29
N ARG A 37 -19.77 -0.67 -19.04
CA ARG A 37 -20.99 -1.35 -19.54
C ARG A 37 -22.03 -0.40 -20.21
N GLY A 38 -21.55 0.65 -20.89
CA GLY A 38 -22.39 1.65 -21.55
C GLY A 38 -22.77 2.85 -20.68
N TYR A 39 -22.65 2.77 -19.36
CA TYR A 39 -22.73 3.94 -18.49
C TYR A 39 -21.49 4.83 -18.67
N ARG A 40 -21.68 6.15 -18.67
CA ARG A 40 -20.62 7.17 -18.65
C ARG A 40 -20.78 7.98 -17.36
N ALA A 41 -19.68 8.35 -16.71
CA ALA A 41 -19.67 9.21 -15.53
C ALA A 41 -18.87 10.49 -15.78
N LYS A 42 -19.41 11.61 -15.30
CA LYS A 42 -18.81 12.96 -15.41
C LYS A 42 -17.69 13.17 -14.38
N THR A 43 -16.85 14.18 -14.61
CA THR A 43 -15.81 14.63 -13.67
C THR A 43 -16.32 14.81 -12.23
N SER A 44 -17.49 15.45 -12.06
CA SER A 44 -18.10 15.68 -10.75
C SER A 44 -18.60 14.39 -10.07
N GLU A 45 -19.12 13.43 -10.85
CA GLU A 45 -19.58 12.13 -10.36
C GLU A 45 -18.40 11.24 -9.96
N PHE A 46 -17.30 11.28 -10.74
CA PHE A 46 -16.04 10.62 -10.41
C PHE A 46 -15.41 11.19 -9.12
N ILE A 47 -15.31 12.52 -8.98
CA ILE A 47 -14.82 13.18 -7.75
C ILE A 47 -15.69 12.79 -6.55
N THR A 48 -17.02 12.78 -6.72
CA THR A 48 -17.97 12.36 -5.67
C THR A 48 -17.71 10.92 -5.24
N ALA A 49 -17.52 10.00 -6.18
CA ALA A 49 -17.18 8.60 -5.89
C ALA A 49 -15.84 8.47 -5.16
N MET A 50 -14.81 9.23 -5.54
CA MET A 50 -13.51 9.25 -4.86
C MET A 50 -13.61 9.80 -3.43
N VAL A 51 -14.39 10.86 -3.20
CA VAL A 51 -14.65 11.39 -1.84
C VAL A 51 -15.36 10.37 -0.96
N HIS A 52 -16.34 9.62 -1.49
CA HIS A 52 -16.99 8.54 -0.76
C HIS A 52 -16.06 7.35 -0.47
N LEU A 53 -15.21 6.97 -1.44
CA LEU A 53 -14.19 5.94 -1.25
C LEU A 53 -13.18 6.34 -0.16
N PHE A 54 -12.63 7.55 -0.22
CA PHE A 54 -11.69 8.08 0.76
C PHE A 54 -12.28 8.09 2.17
N ARG A 55 -13.51 8.60 2.34
CA ARG A 55 -14.20 8.59 3.65
C ARG A 55 -14.38 7.17 4.20
N ALA A 56 -14.72 6.20 3.34
CA ALA A 56 -14.88 4.81 3.74
C ALA A 56 -13.54 4.12 4.08
N GLU A 57 -12.47 4.43 3.37
CA GLU A 57 -11.10 3.97 3.64
C GLU A 57 -10.56 4.54 4.96
N VAL A 58 -10.73 5.85 5.20
CA VAL A 58 -10.39 6.52 6.47
C VAL A 58 -11.17 5.94 7.65
N GLN A 59 -12.48 5.66 7.46
CA GLN A 59 -13.30 4.99 8.49
C GLN A 59 -12.78 3.57 8.78
N ARG A 60 -12.41 2.80 7.76
CA ARG A 60 -11.81 1.46 7.94
C ARG A 60 -10.47 1.54 8.67
N ALA A 61 -9.58 2.45 8.27
CA ALA A 61 -8.29 2.66 8.94
C ALA A 61 -8.46 3.01 10.44
N ASN A 62 -9.40 3.90 10.78
CA ASN A 62 -9.69 4.25 12.17
C ASN A 62 -10.25 3.08 13.00
N VAL A 63 -11.17 2.29 12.45
CA VAL A 63 -11.70 1.08 13.11
C VAL A 63 -10.58 0.05 13.36
N TRP A 64 -9.65 -0.12 12.41
CA TRP A 64 -8.51 -1.00 12.60
C TRP A 64 -7.47 -0.46 13.59
N ARG A 65 -7.27 0.88 13.67
CA ARG A 65 -6.43 1.51 14.70
C ARG A 65 -6.97 1.25 16.10
N GLN A 66 -8.25 1.55 16.34
CA GLN A 66 -8.90 1.30 17.64
C GLN A 66 -8.80 -0.17 18.08
N ARG A 67 -8.86 -1.11 17.13
CA ARG A 67 -8.66 -2.56 17.36
C ARG A 67 -7.22 -2.96 17.68
N LEU A 68 -6.21 -2.14 17.40
CA LEU A 68 -4.83 -2.33 17.83
C LEU A 68 -4.62 -1.81 19.25
N ASP A 69 -5.07 -0.58 19.51
CA ASP A 69 -4.94 0.08 20.81
C ASP A 69 -5.60 -0.78 21.91
N THR A 70 -6.74 -1.41 21.58
CA THR A 70 -7.44 -2.37 22.45
C THR A 70 -6.57 -3.54 22.93
N THR A 71 -5.71 -4.15 22.09
CA THR A 71 -4.90 -5.32 22.51
C THR A 71 -3.70 -4.93 23.36
N THR A 72 -3.06 -3.79 23.09
CA THR A 72 -2.00 -3.27 23.96
C THR A 72 -2.57 -2.95 25.36
N ASN A 73 -3.77 -2.35 25.42
CA ASN A 73 -4.44 -2.06 26.68
C ASN A 73 -4.72 -3.33 27.51
N TRP A 74 -5.24 -4.39 26.88
CA TRP A 74 -5.45 -5.68 27.58
C TRP A 74 -4.15 -6.33 28.05
N ALA A 75 -3.05 -6.21 27.28
CA ALA A 75 -1.73 -6.70 27.71
C ALA A 75 -1.19 -5.95 28.94
N VAL A 76 -1.39 -4.64 29.01
CA VAL A 76 -1.01 -3.81 30.17
C VAL A 76 -1.89 -4.13 31.40
N VAL A 77 -3.21 -4.22 31.23
CA VAL A 77 -4.14 -4.54 32.33
C VAL A 77 -3.90 -5.94 32.90
N ALA A 78 -3.73 -6.95 32.03
CA ALA A 78 -3.40 -8.31 32.46
C ALA A 78 -2.07 -8.35 33.23
N THR A 79 -1.06 -7.62 32.76
CA THR A 79 0.24 -7.49 33.43
C THR A 79 0.10 -6.84 34.82
N GLY A 80 -0.62 -5.72 34.93
CA GLY A 80 -0.85 -5.07 36.22
C GLY A 80 -1.57 -5.98 37.23
N ALA A 81 -2.60 -6.70 36.78
CA ALA A 81 -3.33 -7.67 37.61
C ALA A 81 -2.45 -8.86 38.04
N ALA A 82 -1.72 -9.47 37.10
CA ALA A 82 -0.86 -10.62 37.37
C ALA A 82 0.30 -10.27 38.34
N LEU A 83 0.89 -9.08 38.19
CA LEU A 83 1.92 -8.59 39.11
C LEU A 83 1.34 -8.27 40.49
N SER A 84 0.19 -7.58 40.56
CA SER A 84 -0.49 -7.31 41.82
C SER A 84 -0.77 -8.60 42.60
N VAL A 85 -1.39 -9.61 41.96
CA VAL A 85 -1.62 -10.93 42.56
C VAL A 85 -0.30 -11.60 42.96
N SER A 86 0.72 -11.64 42.08
CA SER A 86 2.00 -12.31 42.37
C SER A 86 2.78 -11.69 43.53
N PHE A 87 2.62 -10.39 43.80
CA PHE A 87 3.32 -9.68 44.90
C PHE A 87 2.45 -9.51 46.16
N SER A 88 1.13 -9.66 46.07
CA SER A 88 0.18 -9.53 47.19
C SER A 88 0.46 -10.43 48.40
N GLN A 89 1.07 -11.60 48.19
CA GLN A 89 1.36 -12.58 49.23
C GLN A 89 2.70 -13.29 48.94
N PRO A 90 3.48 -13.67 49.97
CA PRO A 90 4.71 -14.44 49.79
C PRO A 90 4.47 -15.74 49.03
N ASN A 91 3.44 -16.50 49.43
CA ASN A 91 3.17 -17.87 48.99
C ASN A 91 2.64 -17.99 47.56
N VAL A 92 2.30 -16.89 46.88
CA VAL A 92 1.85 -16.94 45.47
C VAL A 92 3.03 -17.31 44.57
N HIS A 93 2.87 -18.42 43.84
CA HIS A 93 3.90 -19.00 42.99
C HIS A 93 4.28 -18.07 41.82
N HIS A 94 5.58 -17.80 41.64
CA HIS A 94 6.12 -16.89 40.61
C HIS A 94 5.76 -17.28 39.16
N GLY A 95 5.29 -18.51 38.93
CA GLY A 95 4.70 -18.96 37.67
C GLY A 95 3.49 -18.17 37.17
N VAL A 96 2.80 -17.40 38.03
CA VAL A 96 1.75 -16.43 37.60
C VAL A 96 2.33 -15.41 36.62
N ILE A 97 3.57 -14.94 36.84
CA ILE A 97 4.25 -13.99 35.97
C ILE A 97 4.63 -14.66 34.64
N ILE A 98 5.06 -15.94 34.67
CA ILE A 98 5.36 -16.73 33.46
C ILE A 98 4.11 -16.89 32.60
N LEU A 99 2.97 -17.25 33.21
CA LEU A 99 1.69 -17.40 32.52
C LEU A 99 1.25 -16.07 31.86
N ASN A 100 1.41 -14.94 32.55
CA ASN A 100 1.13 -13.63 31.97
C ASN A 100 2.09 -13.28 30.82
N THR A 101 3.38 -13.62 30.90
CA THR A 101 4.33 -13.43 29.79
C THR A 101 3.88 -14.16 28.52
N LEU A 102 3.37 -15.40 28.65
CA LEU A 102 2.80 -16.15 27.53
C LEU A 102 1.51 -15.51 26.98
N LEU A 103 0.63 -15.00 27.85
CA LEU A 103 -0.57 -14.25 27.46
C LEU A 103 -0.22 -12.95 26.71
N VAL A 104 0.80 -12.21 27.16
CA VAL A 104 1.33 -11.02 26.50
C VAL A 104 1.95 -11.37 25.13
N THR A 105 2.59 -12.54 25.00
CA THR A 105 3.06 -13.07 23.71
C THR A 105 1.90 -13.32 22.74
N TRP A 106 0.79 -13.88 23.23
CA TRP A 106 -0.41 -14.11 22.45
C TRP A 106 -1.08 -12.80 22.01
N PHE A 107 -1.17 -11.79 22.89
CA PHE A 107 -1.65 -10.46 22.52
C PHE A 107 -0.76 -9.78 21.47
N LEU A 108 0.57 -9.83 21.62
CA LEU A 108 1.52 -9.32 20.61
C LEU A 108 1.31 -9.99 19.24
N PHE A 109 1.10 -11.32 19.20
CA PHE A 109 0.86 -12.03 17.94
C PHE A 109 -0.49 -11.67 17.29
N ILE A 110 -1.56 -11.54 18.09
CA ILE A 110 -2.87 -11.05 17.62
C ILE A 110 -2.73 -9.62 17.07
N GLU A 111 -2.05 -8.75 17.79
CA GLU A 111 -1.89 -7.34 17.44
C GLU A 111 -1.03 -7.16 16.19
N ALA A 112 0.09 -7.89 16.09
CA ALA A 112 0.91 -7.94 14.89
C ALA A 112 0.10 -8.42 13.67
N ARG A 113 -0.80 -9.42 13.84
CA ARG A 113 -1.71 -9.84 12.77
C ARG A 113 -2.66 -8.70 12.38
N ARG A 114 -3.29 -8.03 13.35
CA ARG A 114 -4.17 -6.87 13.12
C ARG A 114 -3.44 -5.69 12.45
N TYR A 115 -2.16 -5.47 12.77
CA TYR A 115 -1.38 -4.33 12.27
C TYR A 115 -1.15 -4.42 10.76
N ARG A 116 -1.02 -5.64 10.20
CA ARG A 116 -0.97 -5.86 8.75
C ARG A 116 -2.25 -5.41 8.03
N TYR A 117 -3.42 -5.56 8.66
CA TYR A 117 -4.69 -5.05 8.10
C TYR A 117 -4.75 -3.52 8.22
N TYR A 118 -4.34 -2.94 9.35
CA TYR A 118 -4.26 -1.48 9.51
C TYR A 118 -3.38 -0.83 8.44
N GLU A 119 -2.17 -1.35 8.22
CA GLU A 119 -1.25 -0.86 7.17
C GLU A 119 -1.84 -0.95 5.76
N LEU A 120 -2.67 -1.96 5.45
CA LEU A 120 -3.35 -2.06 4.16
C LEU A 120 -4.33 -0.90 3.92
N TRP A 121 -5.16 -0.56 4.91
CA TRP A 121 -6.11 0.57 4.80
C TRP A 121 -5.39 1.91 4.88
N SER A 122 -4.40 2.04 5.78
CA SER A 122 -3.56 3.24 5.91
C SER A 122 -2.78 3.55 4.63
N TYR A 123 -2.22 2.53 3.96
CA TYR A 123 -1.57 2.68 2.66
C TYR A 123 -2.51 3.24 1.56
N ARG A 124 -3.76 2.75 1.50
CA ARG A 124 -4.76 3.24 0.53
C ARG A 124 -5.17 4.68 0.81
N VAL A 125 -5.41 5.02 2.08
CA VAL A 125 -5.65 6.40 2.52
C VAL A 125 -4.47 7.29 2.09
N ARG A 126 -3.24 6.87 2.38
CA ARG A 126 -2.02 7.61 2.05
C ARG A 126 -1.81 7.80 0.54
N LEU A 127 -2.14 6.80 -0.27
CA LEU A 127 -2.08 6.87 -1.73
C LEU A 127 -3.06 7.91 -2.29
N MET A 128 -4.28 8.01 -1.73
CA MET A 128 -5.23 9.07 -2.11
C MET A 128 -4.83 10.45 -1.56
N GLU A 129 -4.22 10.54 -0.37
CA GLU A 129 -3.65 11.79 0.14
C GLU A 129 -2.58 12.33 -0.81
N THR A 130 -1.61 11.49 -1.22
CA THR A 130 -0.44 11.93 -2.00
C THR A 130 -0.72 12.13 -3.48
N ASP A 131 -1.64 11.36 -4.08
CA ASP A 131 -1.86 11.37 -5.54
C ASP A 131 -3.30 11.72 -5.97
N PHE A 132 -4.17 12.12 -5.04
CA PHE A 132 -5.47 12.72 -5.40
C PHE A 132 -5.65 14.08 -4.72
N TYR A 133 -5.47 14.16 -3.40
CA TYR A 133 -5.73 15.41 -2.66
C TYR A 133 -4.58 16.42 -2.72
N ALA A 134 -3.32 16.03 -2.52
CA ALA A 134 -2.20 16.98 -2.59
C ALA A 134 -2.06 17.67 -3.98
N PRO A 135 -2.19 16.96 -5.12
CA PRO A 135 -2.29 17.56 -6.46
C PRO A 135 -3.36 18.66 -6.61
N MET A 136 -4.52 18.50 -5.97
CA MET A 136 -5.60 19.50 -6.02
C MET A 136 -5.28 20.79 -5.23
N LEU A 137 -4.33 20.74 -4.31
CA LEU A 137 -4.00 21.85 -3.40
C LEU A 137 -2.80 22.68 -3.88
N VAL A 138 -1.87 22.09 -4.64
CA VAL A 138 -0.66 22.77 -5.10
C VAL A 138 -0.32 22.39 -6.55
N PRO A 139 -0.83 23.13 -7.56
CA PRO A 139 -0.18 23.19 -8.87
C PRO A 139 1.27 23.68 -8.67
N PRO A 140 2.29 23.06 -9.28
CA PRO A 140 2.24 22.18 -10.46
C PRO A 140 2.29 20.67 -10.16
N PHE A 141 1.99 20.20 -8.94
CA PHE A 141 2.03 18.77 -8.63
C PHE A 141 0.93 17.99 -9.39
N HIS A 142 1.26 17.47 -10.57
CA HIS A 142 0.50 16.39 -11.18
C HIS A 142 0.60 15.10 -10.31
N PRO A 143 -0.46 14.28 -10.23
CA PRO A 143 -0.40 12.99 -9.56
C PRO A 143 0.56 12.04 -10.29
N SER A 144 1.20 11.10 -9.59
CA SER A 144 2.07 10.13 -10.27
C SER A 144 1.24 9.30 -11.27
N PRO A 145 1.65 9.11 -12.54
CA PRO A 145 0.80 8.53 -13.59
C PRO A 145 0.34 7.08 -13.32
N GLU A 146 0.90 6.45 -12.28
CA GLU A 146 0.64 5.07 -11.85
C GLU A 146 -0.26 4.98 -10.62
N TRP A 147 -0.69 6.10 -10.02
CA TRP A 147 -1.42 6.11 -8.75
C TRP A 147 -2.75 5.35 -8.83
N ALA A 148 -3.50 5.58 -9.92
CA ALA A 148 -4.78 4.94 -10.17
C ALA A 148 -4.62 3.44 -10.46
N GLU A 149 -3.55 3.04 -11.17
CA GLU A 149 -3.20 1.62 -11.36
C GLU A 149 -2.82 0.97 -10.03
N SER A 150 -2.04 1.64 -9.20
CA SER A 150 -1.62 1.16 -7.87
C SER A 150 -2.81 0.98 -6.92
N LEU A 151 -3.77 1.91 -6.95
CA LEU A 151 -5.00 1.84 -6.17
C LEU A 151 -5.94 0.74 -6.70
N ALA A 152 -6.09 0.63 -8.02
CA ALA A 152 -6.90 -0.40 -8.66
C ALA A 152 -6.34 -1.81 -8.44
N GLU A 153 -5.02 -2.02 -8.58
CA GLU A 153 -4.38 -3.30 -8.27
C GLU A 153 -4.61 -3.68 -6.80
N ASN A 154 -4.45 -2.73 -5.87
CA ASN A 154 -4.66 -3.00 -4.45
C ASN A 154 -6.14 -3.28 -4.11
N LEU A 155 -7.09 -2.67 -4.82
CA LEU A 155 -8.54 -2.93 -4.68
C LEU A 155 -8.94 -4.30 -5.25
N LEU A 156 -8.41 -4.69 -6.41
CA LEU A 156 -8.71 -5.94 -7.11
C LEU A 156 -7.97 -7.16 -6.50
N ALA A 157 -6.73 -6.96 -6.09
CA ALA A 157 -5.84 -7.99 -5.54
C ALA A 157 -5.22 -7.52 -4.20
N PRO A 158 -6.01 -7.48 -3.10
CA PRO A 158 -5.57 -6.96 -1.81
C PRO A 158 -4.45 -7.80 -1.17
N ARG A 159 -3.20 -7.39 -1.38
CA ARG A 159 -2.00 -7.93 -0.72
C ARG A 159 -1.62 -7.10 0.51
N PHE A 160 -1.20 -7.76 1.59
CA PHE A 160 -0.62 -7.08 2.75
C PHE A 160 0.73 -6.45 2.38
N PRO A 161 0.97 -5.15 2.64
CA PRO A 161 2.24 -4.50 2.30
C PRO A 161 3.41 -5.02 3.14
N ILE A 162 3.16 -5.40 4.39
CA ILE A 162 4.17 -5.88 5.33
C ILE A 162 4.06 -7.36 5.68
N SER A 163 5.21 -7.95 6.00
CA SER A 163 5.32 -9.34 6.44
C SER A 163 4.83 -9.54 7.88
N MET A 164 4.60 -10.80 8.28
CA MET A 164 4.21 -11.12 9.65
C MET A 164 5.32 -10.82 10.67
N TRP A 165 6.58 -11.10 10.30
CA TRP A 165 7.75 -10.82 11.14
C TRP A 165 8.03 -9.33 11.30
N GLU A 166 7.89 -8.55 10.24
CA GLU A 166 7.99 -7.09 10.28
C GLU A 166 6.92 -6.47 11.18
N ALA A 167 5.66 -6.92 11.06
CA ALA A 167 4.57 -6.49 11.92
C ALA A 167 4.83 -6.81 13.39
N PHE A 168 5.27 -8.04 13.68
CA PHE A 168 5.60 -8.50 15.02
C PHE A 168 6.76 -7.70 15.62
N GLY A 169 7.86 -7.54 14.88
CA GLY A 169 9.03 -6.78 15.32
C GLY A 169 8.76 -5.30 15.58
N ARG A 170 7.92 -4.66 14.75
CA ARG A 170 7.49 -3.26 14.94
C ARG A 170 6.67 -3.06 16.23
N ARG A 171 5.66 -3.90 16.47
CA ARG A 171 4.84 -3.82 17.70
C ARG A 171 5.64 -4.28 18.94
N LEU A 172 6.57 -5.22 18.78
CA LEU A 172 7.52 -5.60 19.83
C LEU A 172 8.38 -4.40 20.25
N ARG A 173 9.12 -3.77 19.33
CA ARG A 173 10.01 -2.64 19.65
C ARG A 173 9.29 -1.45 20.30
N ARG A 174 8.15 -1.03 19.75
CA ARG A 174 7.49 0.22 20.16
C ARG A 174 6.59 0.08 21.39
N ASN A 175 5.90 -1.05 21.55
CA ASN A 175 4.86 -1.21 22.57
C ASN A 175 5.23 -2.28 23.60
N TYR A 176 5.55 -3.50 23.16
CA TYR A 176 5.62 -4.66 24.07
C TYR A 176 6.97 -4.83 24.76
N LEU A 177 8.05 -4.24 24.24
CA LEU A 177 9.39 -4.33 24.84
C LEU A 177 9.39 -3.90 26.32
N TRP A 178 8.72 -2.79 26.64
CA TRP A 178 8.58 -2.31 28.02
C TRP A 178 7.78 -3.26 28.90
N ILE A 179 6.72 -3.90 28.37
CA ILE A 179 5.92 -4.89 29.10
C ILE A 179 6.77 -6.11 29.45
N TYR A 180 7.58 -6.61 28.50
CA TYR A 180 8.50 -7.73 28.77
C TYR A 180 9.63 -7.36 29.74
N LEU A 181 10.20 -6.16 29.64
CA LEU A 181 11.22 -5.69 30.59
C LEU A 181 10.67 -5.64 32.02
N ILE A 182 9.46 -5.08 32.20
CA ILE A 182 8.77 -5.05 33.50
C ILE A 182 8.49 -6.47 34.01
N LEU A 183 8.00 -7.38 33.16
CA LEU A 183 7.72 -8.77 33.53
C LEU A 183 8.99 -9.55 33.91
N GLY A 184 10.09 -9.37 33.18
CA GLY A 184 11.38 -10.00 33.48
C GLY A 184 11.97 -9.51 34.80
N ILE A 185 12.00 -8.19 35.01
CA ILE A 185 12.44 -7.58 36.28
C ILE A 185 11.57 -8.06 37.44
N SER A 186 10.25 -8.09 37.27
CA SER A 186 9.30 -8.55 38.30
C SER A 186 9.42 -10.05 38.60
N TRP A 187 9.72 -10.89 37.59
CA TRP A 187 9.95 -12.32 37.80
C TRP A 187 11.20 -12.58 38.63
N CYS A 188 12.32 -11.92 38.28
CA CYS A 188 13.56 -11.96 39.07
C CYS A 188 13.32 -11.40 40.49
N GLY A 189 12.62 -10.28 40.62
CA GLY A 189 12.28 -9.65 41.90
C GLY A 189 11.41 -10.54 42.79
N LYS A 190 10.44 -11.28 42.24
CA LYS A 190 9.60 -12.21 43.01
C LYS A 190 10.42 -13.36 43.60
N ILE A 191 11.35 -13.93 42.83
CA ILE A 191 12.24 -15.02 43.28
C ILE A 191 13.26 -14.51 44.31
N PHE A 192 13.79 -13.30 44.08
CA PHE A 192 14.79 -12.68 44.96
C PHE A 192 14.23 -12.27 46.32
N LEU A 193 13.02 -11.69 46.37
CA LEU A 193 12.46 -11.12 47.60
C LEU A 193 11.69 -12.12 48.47
N PHE A 194 11.04 -13.13 47.87
CA PHE A 194 10.11 -14.00 48.60
C PHE A 194 10.56 -15.48 48.62
N PRO A 195 10.33 -16.22 49.73
CA PRO A 195 9.65 -15.78 50.96
C PRO A 195 10.47 -14.84 51.86
N ALA A 196 11.80 -14.84 51.72
CA ALA A 196 12.72 -13.88 52.34
C ALA A 196 13.86 -13.55 51.36
N PRO A 197 14.62 -12.45 51.49
CA PRO A 197 15.69 -12.10 50.54
C PRO A 197 16.70 -13.23 50.29
N VAL A 198 17.01 -13.50 49.02
CA VAL A 198 17.97 -14.55 48.63
C VAL A 198 19.39 -14.19 49.02
N THR A 199 20.10 -15.16 49.60
CA THR A 199 21.48 -15.02 50.10
C THR A 199 22.54 -15.62 49.18
N SER A 200 22.17 -16.57 48.31
CA SER A 200 23.12 -17.27 47.42
C SER A 200 22.56 -17.52 46.02
N LEU A 201 23.44 -17.60 45.02
CA LEU A 201 23.04 -17.89 43.64
C LEU A 201 22.42 -19.29 43.51
N SER A 202 22.90 -20.26 44.28
CA SER A 202 22.31 -21.59 44.41
C SER A 202 20.86 -21.55 44.91
N GLU A 203 20.57 -20.72 45.91
CA GLU A 203 19.21 -20.52 46.43
C GLU A 203 18.31 -19.85 45.38
N PHE A 204 18.80 -18.85 44.63
CA PHE A 204 18.06 -18.26 43.51
C PHE A 204 17.70 -19.32 42.45
N MET A 205 18.68 -20.16 42.07
CA MET A 205 18.50 -21.22 41.08
C MET A 205 17.59 -22.37 41.56
N GLN A 206 17.47 -22.59 42.87
CA GLN A 206 16.49 -23.52 43.44
C GLN A 206 15.09 -22.91 43.47
N ARG A 207 14.94 -21.67 43.95
CA ARG A 207 13.64 -20.97 44.05
C ARG A 207 13.02 -20.63 42.70
N ALA A 208 13.79 -20.63 41.61
CA ALA A 208 13.28 -20.46 40.25
C ALA A 208 12.60 -21.72 39.67
N ALA A 209 12.55 -22.84 40.41
CA ALA A 209 11.95 -24.09 39.95
C ALA A 209 10.42 -24.01 39.84
N VAL A 210 9.86 -24.65 38.81
CA VAL A 210 8.42 -24.60 38.48
C VAL A 210 7.87 -26.03 38.47
N GLY A 211 7.29 -26.45 39.59
CA GLY A 211 6.87 -27.84 39.79
C GLY A 211 8.05 -28.80 39.61
N SER A 212 7.94 -29.72 38.65
CA SER A 212 9.00 -30.68 38.32
C SER A 212 10.16 -30.09 37.49
N ILE A 213 10.08 -28.83 37.04
CA ILE A 213 11.11 -28.21 36.19
C ILE A 213 12.19 -27.55 37.07
N PRO A 214 13.46 -27.98 37.01
CA PRO A 214 14.55 -27.38 37.80
C PRO A 214 14.75 -25.90 37.47
N GLY A 215 15.00 -25.07 38.49
CA GLY A 215 15.05 -23.61 38.31
C GLY A 215 16.20 -23.12 37.43
N TYR A 216 17.32 -23.86 37.34
CA TYR A 216 18.37 -23.56 36.36
C TYR A 216 17.87 -23.68 34.91
N PHE A 217 17.00 -24.66 34.63
CA PHE A 217 16.39 -24.84 33.31
C PHE A 217 15.32 -23.76 33.05
N MET A 218 14.56 -23.37 34.08
CA MET A 218 13.60 -22.27 33.98
C MET A 218 14.30 -20.92 33.70
N ILE A 219 15.41 -20.62 34.40
CA ILE A 219 16.24 -19.43 34.13
C ILE A 219 16.81 -19.49 32.71
N GLY A 220 17.36 -20.63 32.29
CA GLY A 220 17.89 -20.82 30.94
C GLY A 220 16.85 -20.62 29.84
N MET A 221 15.67 -21.22 29.98
CA MET A 221 14.54 -21.04 29.07
C MET A 221 14.06 -19.58 29.04
N GLY A 222 14.01 -18.92 30.20
CA GLY A 222 13.69 -17.49 30.31
C GLY A 222 14.71 -16.62 29.59
N ALA A 223 16.01 -16.88 29.75
CA ALA A 223 17.07 -16.14 29.07
C ALA A 223 17.04 -16.35 27.55
N VAL A 224 16.86 -17.59 27.08
CA VAL A 224 16.70 -17.92 25.65
C VAL A 224 15.48 -17.23 25.05
N TYR A 225 14.34 -17.20 25.76
CA TYR A 225 13.14 -16.51 25.32
C TYR A 225 13.34 -14.99 25.17
N HIS A 226 13.96 -14.32 26.15
CA HIS A 226 14.24 -12.89 26.07
C HIS A 226 15.30 -12.55 25.00
N LEU A 227 16.32 -13.42 24.83
CA LEU A 227 17.30 -13.29 23.75
C LEU A 227 16.64 -13.46 22.37
N PHE A 228 15.71 -14.40 22.21
CA PHE A 228 14.93 -14.58 20.98
C PHE A 228 14.07 -13.34 20.65
N LEU A 229 13.40 -12.76 21.65
CA LEU A 229 12.69 -11.48 21.47
C LEU A 229 13.65 -10.36 21.08
N LEU A 230 14.82 -10.24 21.72
CA LEU A 230 15.83 -9.22 21.39
C LEU A 230 16.37 -9.39 19.96
N LEU A 231 16.66 -10.62 19.54
CA LEU A 231 17.13 -10.93 18.18
C LEU A 231 16.06 -10.60 17.12
N ILE A 232 14.78 -10.84 17.40
CA ILE A 232 13.68 -10.38 16.53
C ILE A 232 13.59 -8.86 16.54
N ALA A 233 13.68 -8.22 17.72
CA ALA A 233 13.58 -6.77 17.87
C ALA A 233 14.69 -6.05 17.09
N VAL A 234 15.93 -6.57 17.09
CA VAL A 234 17.07 -6.03 16.31
C VAL A 234 16.99 -6.43 14.84
N GLY A 235 16.79 -7.72 14.53
CA GLY A 235 16.81 -8.25 13.16
C GLY A 235 15.73 -7.67 12.24
N THR A 236 14.64 -7.14 12.82
CA THR A 236 13.55 -6.49 12.08
C THR A 236 13.62 -4.95 12.09
N VAL A 237 14.73 -4.33 12.52
CA VAL A 237 14.92 -2.86 12.46
C VAL A 237 14.95 -2.38 11.01
N GLY A 238 15.74 -3.02 10.14
CA GLY A 238 15.86 -2.69 8.72
C GLY A 238 14.64 -3.06 7.86
N MET A 239 13.49 -3.38 8.46
CA MET A 239 12.25 -3.69 7.73
C MET A 239 11.37 -2.44 7.63
N THR A 240 11.54 -1.73 6.51
CA THR A 240 10.98 -0.40 6.22
C THR A 240 9.84 -0.43 5.19
N LYS A 241 9.15 -1.57 5.00
CA LYS A 241 8.07 -1.71 3.98
C LYS A 241 6.72 -1.16 4.45
N ALA A 242 6.57 -0.81 5.72
CA ALA A 242 5.40 -0.11 6.25
C ALA A 242 5.37 1.35 5.75
N THR A 243 4.66 1.59 4.64
CA THR A 243 4.50 2.92 4.03
C THR A 243 3.25 3.67 4.53
N GLY A 244 2.48 3.10 5.47
CA GLY A 244 1.32 3.76 6.07
C GLY A 244 1.68 4.86 7.09
N GLU A 245 2.86 4.76 7.70
CA GLU A 245 3.40 5.77 8.61
C GLU A 245 4.15 6.88 7.86
N ILE A 246 4.41 7.99 8.56
CA ILE A 246 4.93 9.25 8.01
C ILE A 246 6.38 9.09 7.51
N LEU A 247 6.53 8.57 6.30
CA LEU A 247 7.74 8.60 5.49
C LEU A 247 7.49 9.51 4.27
N PRO A 248 8.44 10.39 3.91
CA PRO A 248 8.39 11.12 2.65
C PRO A 248 8.41 10.12 1.48
N ARG A 249 7.36 10.11 0.66
CA ARG A 249 7.30 9.32 -0.59
C ARG A 249 7.92 10.07 -1.77
N PHE A 250 7.92 11.40 -1.69
CA PHE A 250 8.83 12.27 -2.41
C PHE A 250 10.02 12.52 -1.48
N GLY A 251 11.24 12.51 -2.02
CA GLY A 251 12.42 12.84 -1.22
C GLY A 251 12.30 14.26 -0.66
N VAL A 252 12.61 14.42 0.63
CA VAL A 252 13.36 15.60 1.04
C VAL A 252 14.80 15.12 1.03
N ASP A 253 15.57 15.57 0.07
CA ASP A 253 16.98 15.23 -0.02
C ASP A 253 17.69 15.77 1.22
N GLN A 254 18.44 14.92 1.91
CA GLN A 254 19.35 15.39 2.94
C GLN A 254 20.58 15.98 2.24
N GLU A 255 20.47 17.24 1.85
CA GLU A 255 21.63 18.06 1.48
C GLU A 255 22.70 17.93 2.58
N GLY A 256 23.93 17.56 2.18
CA GLY A 256 25.10 17.64 3.06
C GLY A 256 25.47 16.39 3.86
N THR A 257 25.64 15.22 3.23
CA THR A 257 26.66 14.25 3.73
C THR A 257 27.35 13.42 2.62
N GLU A 258 28.19 14.10 1.85
CA GLU A 258 29.42 13.52 1.28
C GLU A 258 30.26 12.84 2.40
N GLN A 259 30.98 11.71 2.27
CA GLN A 259 31.27 10.73 1.20
C GLN A 259 31.48 9.32 1.88
N PRO A 260 32.16 8.28 1.32
CA PRO A 260 32.52 7.95 -0.07
C PRO A 260 32.18 6.51 -0.52
N ILE A 261 32.45 6.22 -1.79
CA ILE A 261 32.39 4.89 -2.41
C ILE A 261 33.37 3.89 -1.77
N LYS A 262 32.92 2.68 -1.37
CA LYS A 262 33.75 1.46 -1.44
C LYS A 262 33.02 0.10 -1.36
N ASN A 263 33.32 -0.73 -2.36
CA ASN A 263 33.52 -2.19 -2.33
C ASN A 263 32.45 -3.15 -1.77
N SER A 264 31.70 -3.74 -2.71
CA SER A 264 31.74 -5.19 -2.99
C SER A 264 31.55 -6.19 -1.83
N ASN A 265 30.35 -6.24 -1.24
CA ASN A 265 29.80 -7.48 -0.67
C ASN A 265 28.27 -7.42 -0.43
N ASP A 266 27.46 -7.09 -1.45
CA ASP A 266 26.00 -7.20 -1.32
C ASP A 266 25.55 -8.67 -1.32
N LYS A 267 25.52 -9.24 -0.11
CA LYS A 267 24.79 -10.46 0.24
C LYS A 267 23.55 -10.15 1.11
N ARG A 268 22.99 -8.93 1.01
CA ARG A 268 21.90 -8.45 1.87
C ARG A 268 20.62 -8.03 1.13
N SER A 269 20.64 -7.76 -0.18
CA SER A 269 19.43 -7.44 -0.95
C SER A 269 18.54 -8.64 -1.35
N TRP A 270 18.40 -9.66 -0.48
CA TRP A 270 17.60 -10.86 -0.78
C TRP A 270 16.08 -10.66 -0.78
N PHE A 271 15.57 -9.58 -0.17
CA PHE A 271 14.12 -9.37 0.04
C PHE A 271 13.63 -7.96 -0.33
N SER A 272 14.38 -7.22 -1.15
CA SER A 272 13.91 -5.95 -1.73
C SER A 272 12.89 -6.22 -2.85
N SER A 273 11.62 -6.35 -2.49
CA SER A 273 10.51 -6.41 -3.46
C SER A 273 10.17 -5.00 -3.98
N ARG A 274 11.15 -4.33 -4.62
CA ARG A 274 10.94 -3.12 -5.42
C ARG A 274 9.88 -3.50 -6.46
N HIS A 275 8.66 -2.97 -6.34
CA HIS A 275 7.51 -3.42 -7.15
C HIS A 275 7.64 -2.91 -8.58
N ARG A 276 8.50 -3.57 -9.36
CA ARG A 276 8.66 -3.34 -10.80
C ARG A 276 7.32 -3.69 -11.46
N ARG A 277 6.65 -2.69 -12.05
CA ARG A 277 5.46 -2.89 -12.88
C ARG A 277 5.77 -3.97 -13.92
N LYS A 278 4.82 -4.87 -14.18
CA LYS A 278 4.96 -5.86 -15.25
C LYS A 278 4.88 -5.15 -16.61
N GLN A 279 6.04 -4.78 -17.12
CA GLN A 279 6.25 -4.23 -18.44
C GLN A 279 6.15 -5.35 -19.49
N TYR A 280 5.60 -5.05 -20.66
CA TYR A 280 5.50 -5.97 -21.77
C TYR A 280 6.05 -5.34 -23.05
N LEU A 281 6.72 -6.15 -23.86
CA LEU A 281 7.04 -5.84 -25.24
C LEU A 281 5.92 -6.41 -26.11
N ALA A 282 5.22 -5.55 -26.84
CA ALA A 282 4.25 -5.94 -27.84
C ALA A 282 4.89 -5.92 -29.24
N LEU A 283 4.68 -7.01 -29.99
CA LEU A 283 5.05 -7.14 -31.40
C LEU A 283 3.76 -7.26 -32.21
N ILE A 284 3.50 -6.31 -33.08
CA ILE A 284 2.28 -6.22 -33.90
C ILE A 284 2.67 -6.43 -35.35
N ILE A 285 2.27 -7.55 -35.94
CA ILE A 285 2.49 -7.86 -37.36
C ILE A 285 1.24 -7.41 -38.12
N THR A 286 1.39 -6.45 -39.03
CA THR A 286 0.29 -5.86 -39.81
C THR A 286 0.77 -5.39 -41.18
N ASP A 287 -0.15 -5.41 -42.15
CA ASP A 287 0.06 -4.81 -43.48
C ASP A 287 -0.33 -3.32 -43.52
N LYS A 288 -0.93 -2.78 -42.45
CA LYS A 288 -1.40 -1.38 -42.33
C LYS A 288 -0.58 -0.56 -41.33
N LYS A 289 0.75 -0.63 -41.41
CA LYS A 289 1.62 -0.06 -40.38
C LYS A 289 1.33 1.41 -40.07
N GLU A 290 1.01 2.23 -41.07
CA GLU A 290 0.84 3.68 -40.94
C GLU A 290 -0.39 4.06 -40.10
N SER A 291 -1.56 3.46 -40.38
CA SER A 291 -2.77 3.77 -39.59
C SER A 291 -2.68 3.17 -38.19
N VAL A 292 -2.12 1.96 -38.04
CA VAL A 292 -1.89 1.33 -36.74
C VAL A 292 -0.88 2.13 -35.90
N SER A 293 0.24 2.59 -36.46
CA SER A 293 1.23 3.39 -35.72
C SER A 293 0.69 4.77 -35.38
N GLY A 294 0.01 5.43 -36.32
CA GLY A 294 -0.65 6.73 -36.08
C GLY A 294 -1.69 6.62 -34.96
N ARG A 295 -2.44 5.52 -34.93
CA ARG A 295 -3.43 5.23 -33.89
C ARG A 295 -2.81 5.03 -32.51
N ILE A 296 -1.68 4.33 -32.40
CA ILE A 296 -1.00 4.10 -31.12
C ILE A 296 -0.36 5.41 -30.60
N LEU A 297 0.18 6.24 -31.49
CA LEU A 297 0.70 7.57 -31.13
C LEU A 297 -0.44 8.52 -30.68
N ALA A 298 -1.61 8.47 -31.31
CA ALA A 298 -2.76 9.30 -30.98
C ALA A 298 -3.53 8.83 -29.73
N ASP A 299 -4.00 7.58 -29.69
CA ASP A 299 -4.87 7.04 -28.63
C ASP A 299 -4.10 6.65 -27.35
N MET A 300 -2.77 6.45 -27.43
CA MET A 300 -1.95 5.96 -26.30
C MET A 300 -0.68 6.76 -26.00
N HIS A 301 -0.31 7.73 -26.85
CA HIS A 301 0.94 8.51 -26.75
C HIS A 301 2.22 7.66 -26.58
N ARG A 302 2.19 6.42 -27.09
CA ARG A 302 3.26 5.43 -26.90
C ARG A 302 4.18 5.38 -28.13
N GLY A 303 5.49 5.43 -27.89
CA GLY A 303 6.49 5.27 -28.95
C GLY A 303 6.39 3.90 -29.63
N VAL A 304 6.35 3.91 -30.96
CA VAL A 304 6.31 2.71 -31.82
C VAL A 304 7.49 2.72 -32.78
N THR A 305 8.19 1.59 -32.88
CA THR A 305 9.28 1.38 -33.84
C THR A 305 8.85 0.36 -34.90
N ALA A 306 9.03 0.68 -36.19
CA ALA A 306 8.72 -0.26 -37.28
C ALA A 306 9.97 -1.06 -37.68
N LEU A 307 9.88 -2.38 -37.64
CA LEU A 307 10.83 -3.30 -38.27
C LEU A 307 10.24 -3.87 -39.56
N GLN A 308 11.13 -4.18 -40.51
CA GLN A 308 10.81 -4.88 -41.74
C GLN A 308 11.01 -6.39 -41.52
N GLY A 309 10.04 -7.20 -41.91
CA GLY A 309 10.11 -8.66 -41.82
C GLY A 309 9.62 -9.33 -43.10
N LYS A 310 10.00 -10.59 -43.32
CA LYS A 310 9.55 -11.38 -44.47
C LYS A 310 8.87 -12.67 -44.00
N GLY A 311 7.64 -12.89 -44.42
CA GLY A 311 6.87 -14.08 -44.08
C GLY A 311 7.41 -15.29 -44.84
N MET A 312 8.12 -16.19 -44.16
CA MET A 312 8.76 -17.34 -44.81
C MET A 312 7.78 -18.33 -45.45
N TYR A 313 6.51 -18.34 -45.04
CA TYR A 313 5.44 -19.15 -45.67
C TYR A 313 4.78 -18.45 -46.87
N THR A 314 4.71 -17.11 -46.86
CA THR A 314 3.99 -16.31 -47.88
C THR A 314 4.92 -15.70 -48.93
N GLY A 315 6.23 -15.65 -48.66
CA GLY A 315 7.24 -14.93 -49.44
C GLY A 315 7.13 -13.41 -49.37
N LYS A 316 6.09 -12.86 -48.71
CA LYS A 316 5.77 -11.43 -48.68
C LYS A 316 6.53 -10.68 -47.59
N GLU A 317 6.79 -9.41 -47.85
CA GLU A 317 7.23 -8.49 -46.81
C GLU A 317 6.04 -8.03 -45.97
N HIS A 318 6.24 -7.99 -44.65
CA HIS A 318 5.27 -7.60 -43.64
C HIS A 318 5.95 -6.63 -42.67
N SER A 319 5.18 -5.70 -42.10
CA SER A 319 5.73 -4.73 -41.15
C SER A 319 5.45 -5.16 -39.72
N VAL A 320 6.47 -5.14 -38.87
CA VAL A 320 6.40 -5.53 -37.46
C VAL A 320 6.60 -4.29 -36.60
N LEU A 321 5.50 -3.78 -36.02
CA LEU A 321 5.56 -2.66 -35.08
C LEU A 321 5.91 -3.18 -33.69
N ILE A 322 6.98 -2.66 -33.11
CA ILE A 322 7.38 -2.88 -31.72
C ILE A 322 6.85 -1.72 -30.87
N CYS A 323 6.11 -2.06 -29.81
CA CYS A 323 5.60 -1.10 -28.84
C CYS A 323 5.91 -1.60 -27.41
N ALA A 324 6.47 -0.75 -26.57
CA ALA A 324 6.70 -1.05 -25.16
C ALA A 324 5.52 -0.52 -24.34
N VAL A 325 4.86 -1.41 -23.57
CA VAL A 325 3.60 -1.11 -22.86
C VAL A 325 3.56 -1.63 -21.42
N THR A 326 2.75 -1.01 -20.56
CA THR A 326 2.39 -1.51 -19.23
C THR A 326 1.31 -2.60 -19.29
N MET A 327 1.04 -3.26 -18.17
CA MET A 327 -0.04 -4.25 -18.07
C MET A 327 -1.43 -3.67 -18.35
N THR A 328 -1.67 -2.41 -17.98
CA THR A 328 -2.91 -1.67 -18.22
C THR A 328 -3.07 -1.26 -19.70
N GLU A 329 -1.98 -0.83 -20.34
CA GLU A 329 -1.96 -0.41 -21.75
C GLU A 329 -2.26 -1.55 -22.74
N VAL A 330 -1.99 -2.82 -22.40
CA VAL A 330 -2.20 -3.98 -23.29
C VAL A 330 -3.65 -4.09 -23.82
N HIS A 331 -4.66 -3.71 -23.03
CA HIS A 331 -6.06 -3.76 -23.49
C HIS A 331 -6.36 -2.67 -24.53
N ASN A 332 -5.86 -1.45 -24.28
CA ASN A 332 -6.00 -0.32 -25.19
C ASN A 332 -5.26 -0.59 -26.51
N LEU A 333 -4.05 -1.16 -26.44
CA LEU A 333 -3.26 -1.55 -27.61
C LEU A 333 -4.03 -2.53 -28.51
N LYS A 334 -4.59 -3.60 -27.93
CA LYS A 334 -5.38 -4.58 -28.68
C LYS A 334 -6.65 -3.97 -29.28
N SER A 335 -7.28 -3.03 -28.58
CA SER A 335 -8.47 -2.31 -29.05
C SER A 335 -8.15 -1.31 -30.17
N ALA A 336 -6.99 -0.64 -30.13
CA ALA A 336 -6.52 0.25 -31.18
C ALA A 336 -6.17 -0.53 -32.45
N VAL A 337 -5.30 -1.54 -32.33
CA VAL A 337 -4.89 -2.42 -33.45
C VAL A 337 -6.11 -3.08 -34.10
N GLY A 338 -7.01 -3.68 -33.32
CA GLY A 338 -8.16 -4.42 -33.83
C GLY A 338 -9.25 -3.56 -34.51
N ARG A 339 -9.24 -2.24 -34.32
CA ARG A 339 -10.10 -1.30 -35.07
C ARG A 339 -9.53 -1.00 -36.46
N GLU A 340 -8.22 -0.77 -36.52
CA GLU A 340 -7.51 -0.39 -37.75
C GLU A 340 -7.27 -1.61 -38.67
N ASP A 341 -6.80 -2.72 -38.10
CA ASP A 341 -6.55 -3.97 -38.82
C ASP A 341 -7.03 -5.21 -38.02
N PRO A 342 -8.27 -5.67 -38.26
CA PRO A 342 -8.81 -6.90 -37.68
C PRO A 342 -8.05 -8.19 -38.07
N LYS A 343 -7.07 -8.13 -38.99
CA LYS A 343 -6.22 -9.27 -39.38
C LYS A 343 -4.81 -9.22 -38.79
N ALA A 344 -4.45 -8.14 -38.07
CA ALA A 344 -3.15 -8.01 -37.45
C ALA A 344 -2.93 -9.04 -36.33
N PHE A 345 -1.70 -9.53 -36.19
CA PHE A 345 -1.32 -10.46 -35.14
C PHE A 345 -0.51 -9.74 -34.05
N VAL A 346 -0.97 -9.84 -32.79
CA VAL A 346 -0.36 -9.12 -31.65
C VAL A 346 0.20 -10.12 -30.63
N ILE A 347 1.52 -10.23 -30.59
CA ILE A 347 2.26 -10.96 -29.56
C ILE A 347 2.53 -9.99 -28.39
N VAL A 348 2.35 -10.45 -27.15
CA VAL A 348 2.66 -9.66 -25.94
C VAL A 348 3.55 -10.51 -25.05
N SER A 349 4.82 -10.12 -24.92
CA SER A 349 5.85 -10.84 -24.14
C SER A 349 6.25 -10.03 -22.90
N PRO A 350 6.43 -10.65 -21.72
CA PRO A 350 6.90 -9.93 -20.54
C PRO A 350 8.34 -9.46 -20.75
N ALA A 351 8.61 -8.18 -20.49
CA ALA A 351 9.97 -7.64 -20.46
C ALA A 351 10.55 -7.80 -19.05
N GLN A 352 11.85 -8.09 -18.94
CA GLN A 352 12.53 -8.05 -17.63
C GLN A 352 12.67 -6.61 -17.12
N GLU A 353 12.96 -5.68 -18.03
CA GLU A 353 13.22 -4.27 -17.77
C GLU A 353 12.96 -3.46 -19.05
N ILE A 354 12.35 -2.28 -18.92
CA ILE A 354 12.29 -1.25 -19.96
C ILE A 354 12.60 0.09 -19.29
N LEU A 355 13.56 0.82 -19.85
CA LEU A 355 14.07 2.11 -19.37
C LEU A 355 13.95 3.18 -20.47
N GLY A 356 13.92 4.46 -20.07
CA GLY A 356 13.78 5.62 -20.96
C GLY A 356 12.42 6.30 -20.83
N HIS A 357 12.15 7.27 -21.71
CA HIS A 357 10.94 8.11 -21.64
C HIS A 357 9.64 7.30 -21.58
N GLY A 358 8.77 7.66 -20.62
CA GLY A 358 7.52 6.94 -20.32
C GLY A 358 7.68 5.69 -19.44
N PHE A 359 8.90 5.38 -19.00
CA PHE A 359 9.24 4.31 -18.06
C PHE A 359 10.21 4.84 -16.98
N ASN A 360 10.90 3.95 -16.27
CA ASN A 360 11.98 4.33 -15.36
C ASN A 360 13.12 5.01 -16.16
N PRO A 361 13.82 6.00 -15.61
CA PRO A 361 14.93 6.66 -16.30
C PRO A 361 16.13 5.70 -16.51
N LEU A 362 17.02 6.06 -17.43
CA LEU A 362 18.23 5.27 -17.75
C LEU A 362 19.36 5.45 -16.74
N MET A 363 19.31 6.51 -15.93
CA MET A 363 20.15 6.77 -14.77
C MET A 363 19.23 7.16 -13.61
N GLU A 364 19.60 6.85 -12.38
CA GLU A 364 19.01 7.49 -11.20
C GLU A 364 19.75 8.84 -11.05
N GLU A 365 19.04 9.95 -11.23
CA GLU A 365 19.50 11.34 -10.97
C GLU A 365 19.41 11.66 -9.48
#